data_AF-A0A177NS35-F1
#
_entry.id   AF-A0A177NS35-F1
#
_cell.length_a   1.000
_cell.length_b   1.000
_cell.length_c   1.000
_cell.angle_alpha   90.00
_cell.angle_beta   90.00
_cell.angle_gamma   90.00
#
_symmetry.space_group_name_H-M   'P 1'
#
loop_
_entity.id
_entity.type
_entity.pdbx_description
1 polymer ?
#
loop_
_entity_poly.entity_id
_entity_poly.type
_entity_poly.pdbx_seq_one_letter_code
_entity_poly.pdbx_strand_id
1 'polypeptide(L)'
;MSDNVIEPISQEWIEHAYPLQQITIQLQGTRHSLPEHIIGQLEAVLKRLRNGDYFGEEHDDDFGYRFKVEPTCQGPSFFDGGCGFQ
;
A
#
# COMPACT_ATOMS: atom_id res chain seq x y z
N MET A 1 -17.50 -5.54 -26.31
CA MET A 1 -16.36 -5.38 -25.39
C MET A 1 -16.16 -3.88 -25.28
N SER A 2 -16.72 -3.25 -24.25
CA SER A 2 -16.52 -1.83 -23.98
C SER A 2 -15.16 -1.68 -23.33
N ASP A 3 -14.23 -1.07 -24.05
CA ASP A 3 -12.99 -0.59 -23.48
C ASP A 3 -13.36 0.37 -22.34
N ASN A 4 -13.01 0.01 -21.11
CA ASN A 4 -13.07 0.96 -19.99
C ASN A 4 -12.10 2.08 -20.33
N VAL A 5 -12.64 3.21 -20.78
CA VAL A 5 -11.89 4.44 -20.93
C VAL A 5 -11.54 4.88 -19.52
N ILE A 6 -10.31 4.61 -19.09
CA ILE A 6 -9.73 5.24 -17.90
C ILE A 6 -9.58 6.72 -18.28
N GLU A 7 -10.40 7.58 -17.70
CA GLU A 7 -10.24 9.02 -17.91
C GLU A 7 -8.83 9.43 -17.46
N PRO A 8 -8.11 10.24 -18.27
CA PRO A 8 -6.78 10.69 -17.88
C PRO A 8 -6.87 11.49 -16.59
N ILE A 9 -5.97 11.19 -15.65
CA ILE A 9 -5.81 11.95 -14.41
C ILE A 9 -5.68 13.44 -14.76
N SER A 10 -6.53 14.29 -14.19
CA SER A 10 -6.45 15.73 -14.46
C SER A 10 -5.17 16.32 -13.87
N GLN A 11 -4.53 17.22 -14.62
CA GLN A 11 -3.32 17.91 -14.19
C GLN A 11 -3.54 18.70 -12.90
N GLU A 12 -4.73 19.28 -12.72
CA GLU A 12 -5.14 20.00 -11.51
C GLU A 12 -5.14 19.10 -10.27
N TRP A 13 -5.58 17.83 -10.41
CA TRP A 13 -5.54 16.88 -9.30
C TRP A 13 -4.10 16.54 -8.91
N ILE A 14 -3.21 16.37 -9.88
CA ILE A 14 -1.79 16.10 -9.64
C ILE A 14 -1.18 17.28 -8.88
N GLU A 15 -1.37 18.50 -9.35
CA GLU A 15 -0.81 19.69 -8.69
C GLU A 15 -1.32 19.87 -7.26
N HIS A 16 -2.56 19.48 -6.98
CA HIS A 16 -3.14 19.54 -5.64
C HIS A 16 -2.70 18.39 -4.72
N ALA A 17 -2.58 17.18 -5.25
CA ALA A 17 -2.39 15.98 -4.44
C ALA A 17 -0.93 15.72 -4.05
N TYR A 18 0.03 16.17 -4.87
CA TYR A 18 1.44 15.91 -4.61
C TYR A 18 2.09 16.98 -3.69
N PRO A 19 3.06 16.61 -2.84
CA PRO A 19 3.58 15.26 -2.65
C PRO A 19 2.60 14.37 -1.86
N LEU A 20 2.50 13.11 -2.25
CA LEU A 20 1.66 12.12 -1.58
C LEU A 20 2.35 11.59 -0.33
N GLN A 21 1.56 11.16 0.65
CA GLN A 21 2.01 10.19 1.64
C GLN A 21 1.67 8.78 1.14
N GLN A 22 2.66 7.88 1.15
CA GLN A 22 2.48 6.51 0.69
C GLN A 22 2.92 5.51 1.77
N ILE A 23 2.13 4.45 1.95
CA ILE A 23 2.49 3.31 2.78
C ILE A 23 2.38 2.07 1.92
N THR A 24 3.51 1.41 1.69
CA THR A 24 3.57 0.15 0.94
C THR A 24 3.70 -0.99 1.93
N ILE A 25 2.83 -2.00 1.83
CA ILE A 25 2.88 -3.21 2.63
C ILE A 25 2.92 -4.40 1.67
N GLN A 26 3.95 -5.22 1.78
CA GLN A 26 4.14 -6.45 1.05
C GLN A 26 3.98 -7.61 2.04
N LEU A 27 3.14 -8.58 1.69
CA LEU A 27 2.84 -9.75 2.51
C LEU A 27 3.19 -11.01 1.72
N GLN A 28 3.77 -11.98 2.40
CA GLN A 28 4.19 -13.26 1.84
C GLN A 28 3.51 -14.39 2.61
N GLY A 29 2.94 -15.33 1.86
CA GLY A 29 2.49 -16.62 2.38
C GLY A 29 2.80 -17.73 1.36
N THR A 30 2.55 -18.97 1.76
CA THR A 30 2.62 -20.14 0.89
C THR A 30 1.23 -20.55 0.39
N ARG A 31 1.19 -21.56 -0.50
CA ARG A 31 -0.06 -22.22 -0.93
C ARG A 31 -0.90 -22.80 0.22
N HIS A 32 -0.32 -22.95 1.41
CA HIS A 32 -0.97 -23.48 2.61
C HIS A 32 -1.36 -22.37 3.60
N SER A 33 -0.98 -21.12 3.32
CA SER A 33 -1.40 -20.00 4.14
C SER A 33 -2.90 -19.80 4.05
N LEU A 34 -3.54 -19.73 5.21
CA LEU A 34 -4.92 -19.35 5.34
C LEU A 34 -5.03 -17.83 5.49
N PRO A 35 -6.19 -17.23 5.20
CA PRO A 35 -6.38 -15.78 5.31
C PRO A 35 -5.98 -15.22 6.68
N GLU A 36 -6.20 -15.96 7.76
CA GLU A 36 -5.82 -15.58 9.13
C GLU A 36 -4.31 -15.37 9.31
N HIS A 37 -3.46 -16.11 8.57
CA HIS A 37 -2.01 -15.92 8.64
C HIS A 37 -1.60 -14.59 8.00
N ILE A 38 -2.24 -14.22 6.88
CA ILE A 38 -2.01 -12.94 6.20
C ILE A 38 -2.54 -11.78 7.06
N ILE A 39 -3.70 -11.96 7.70
CA ILE A 39 -4.24 -10.98 8.64
C ILE A 39 -3.28 -10.77 9.82
N GLY A 40 -2.71 -11.85 10.38
CA GLY A 40 -1.72 -11.73 11.45
C GLY A 40 -0.49 -10.90 11.06
N GLN A 41 -0.01 -11.03 9.82
CA GLN A 41 1.08 -10.18 9.30
C GLN A 41 0.67 -8.71 9.20
N LEU A 42 -0.56 -8.41 8.75
CA LEU A 42 -1.08 -7.05 8.71
C LEU A 42 -1.20 -6.43 10.11
N GLU A 43 -1.65 -7.20 11.10
CA GLU A 43 -1.72 -6.76 12.48
C GLU A 43 -0.33 -6.44 13.05
N ALA A 44 0.69 -7.25 12.71
CA ALA A 44 2.08 -6.98 13.08
C ALA A 44 2.59 -5.66 12.47
N VAL A 45 2.36 -5.45 11.17
CA VAL A 45 2.69 -4.17 10.50
C VAL A 45 1.98 -3.00 11.17
N LEU A 46 0.67 -3.12 11.44
CA LEU A 46 -0.12 -2.08 12.08
C LEU A 46 0.44 -1.70 13.45
N LYS A 47 0.86 -2.68 14.26
CA LYS A 47 1.50 -2.44 15.56
C LYS A 47 2.79 -1.62 15.39
N ARG A 48 3.61 -1.94 14.41
CA ARG A 48 4.87 -1.22 14.14
C ARG A 48 4.62 0.21 13.65
N LEU A 49 3.67 0.40 12.74
CA LEU A 49 3.26 1.73 12.28
C LEU A 49 2.73 2.59 13.45
N ARG A 50 1.93 2.01 14.35
CA ARG A 50 1.44 2.70 15.56
C ARG A 50 2.56 3.10 16.52
N ASN A 51 3.68 2.37 16.51
CA ASN A 51 4.87 2.70 17.30
C ASN A 51 5.75 3.77 16.62
N GLY A 52 5.40 4.21 15.41
CA GLY A 52 6.14 5.22 14.66
C GLY A 52 7.24 4.67 13.76
N ASP A 53 7.29 3.36 13.51
CA ASP A 53 8.23 2.78 12.56
C ASP A 53 7.87 3.23 11.14
N TYR A 54 8.86 3.72 10.39
CA TYR A 54 8.71 4.07 8.96
C TYR A 54 9.10 2.92 8.02
N PHE A 55 9.75 1.90 8.55
CA PHE A 55 10.15 0.72 7.79
C PHE A 55 10.24 -0.47 8.74
N GLY A 56 9.95 -1.65 8.21
CA GLY A 56 10.18 -2.88 8.93
C GLY A 56 9.90 -4.09 8.07
N GLU A 57 10.60 -5.17 8.37
CA GLU A 57 10.38 -6.47 7.78
C GLU A 57 10.59 -7.56 8.83
N GLU A 58 9.93 -8.68 8.59
CA GLU A 58 10.08 -9.92 9.35
C GLU A 58 9.62 -11.04 8.43
N HIS A 59 10.42 -12.08 8.28
CA HIS A 59 10.08 -13.20 7.43
C HIS A 59 10.80 -14.47 7.90
N ASP A 60 10.14 -15.59 7.68
CA ASP A 60 10.70 -16.94 7.71
C ASP A 60 10.47 -17.63 6.35
N ASP A 61 10.68 -18.95 6.28
CA ASP A 61 10.56 -19.71 5.03
C ASP A 61 9.11 -19.81 4.52
N ASP A 62 8.11 -19.60 5.37
CA ASP A 62 6.69 -19.80 5.05
C ASP A 62 5.89 -18.48 5.01
N PHE A 63 6.32 -17.47 5.76
CA PHE A 63 5.57 -16.23 5.99
C PHE A 63 6.47 -15.02 6.11
N GLY A 64 5.96 -13.85 5.76
CA GLY A 64 6.69 -12.62 6.04
C GLY A 64 5.99 -11.36 5.60
N TYR A 65 6.39 -10.24 6.19
CA TYR A 65 5.97 -8.92 5.77
C TYR A 65 7.17 -8.01 5.56
N ARG A 66 6.97 -7.00 4.71
CA ARG A 66 7.80 -5.81 4.63
C ARG A 66 6.89 -4.61 4.47
N PHE A 67 7.18 -3.52 5.17
CA PHE A 67 6.50 -2.25 4.95
C PHE A 67 7.47 -1.08 4.89
N LYS A 68 7.03 -0.03 4.20
CA LYS A 68 7.73 1.26 4.09
C LYS A 68 6.72 2.40 4.08
N VAL A 69 7.01 3.45 4.84
CA VAL A 69 6.27 4.70 4.89
C VAL A 69 7.11 5.77 4.20
N GLU A 70 6.54 6.39 3.18
CA GLU A 70 7.11 7.51 2.45
C GLU A 70 6.25 8.73 2.73
N PRO A 71 6.64 9.60 3.69
CA PRO A 71 5.81 10.74 4.09
C PRO A 71 5.67 11.79 2.99
N THR A 72 6.61 11.80 2.04
CA THR A 72 6.60 12.69 0.87
C THR A 72 7.08 11.92 -0.35
N CYS A 73 6.16 11.58 -1.25
CA CYS A 73 6.43 10.89 -2.51
C CYS A 73 5.97 11.77 -3.68
N GLN A 74 6.83 11.91 -4.69
CA GLN A 74 6.53 12.66 -5.92
C GLN A 74 5.76 11.83 -6.96
N GLY A 75 5.47 10.57 -6.63
CA GLY A 75 4.65 9.68 -7.44
C GLY A 75 5.42 8.59 -8.19
N PRO A 76 4.69 7.82 -9.00
CA PRO A 76 3.25 7.95 -9.24
C PRO A 76 2.39 7.51 -8.05
N SER A 77 1.14 7.95 -8.04
CA SER A 77 0.06 7.39 -7.22
C SER A 77 -0.11 5.90 -7.55
N PHE A 78 -0.45 5.08 -6.56
CA PHE A 78 -0.89 3.70 -6.80
C PHE A 78 -2.24 3.61 -7.49
N PHE A 79 -3.03 4.68 -7.42
CA PHE A 79 -4.36 4.79 -8.02
C PHE A 79 -4.30 5.64 -9.28
N ASP A 80 -5.08 5.24 -10.28
CA ASP A 80 -5.26 5.94 -11.55
C ASP A 80 -6.07 7.25 -11.41
N GLY A 81 -6.33 7.73 -10.19
CA GLY A 81 -7.09 8.95 -9.90
C GLY A 81 -7.27 9.19 -8.40
N GLY A 82 -8.02 10.24 -8.05
CA GLY A 82 -8.37 10.52 -6.65
C GLY A 82 -9.19 9.40 -6.03
N CYS A 83 -8.70 8.82 -4.94
CA CYS A 83 -9.44 7.90 -4.07
C CYS A 83 -10.40 8.72 -3.18
N GLY A 84 -11.49 9.22 -3.76
CA GLY A 84 -12.60 9.87 -3.06
C GLY A 84 -13.87 9.05 -3.21
N PHE A 85 -14.65 8.90 -2.14
CA PHE A 85 -15.93 8.18 -2.15
C PHE A 85 -16.86 8.69 -3.26
N GLN A 86 -17.46 7.77 -4.03
CA GLN A 86 -18.69 8.03 -4.79
C GLN A 86 -19.90 8.07 -3.85
#